data_AF-A0A6D2K9B6-F1
#
_entry.id   AF-A0A6D2K9B6-F1
#
_cell.length_a   1.000
_cell.length_b   1.000
_cell.length_c   1.000
_cell.angle_alpha   90.00
_cell.angle_beta   90.00
_cell.angle_gamma   90.00
#
_symmetry.space_group_name_H-M   'P 1'
#
loop_
_entity.id
_entity.type
_entity.pdbx_description
1 polymer ?
#
loop_
_entity_poly.entity_id
_entity_poly.type
_entity_poly.pdbx_seq_one_letter_code
_entity_poly.pdbx_strand_id
1 'polypeptide(L)'
;MASETTQQLHPPLHFVLFPFMAQGHMIPMVDIARLLARHGGIITIITTPHNAARFKNVLDRAIQSGLPINLVEVKFPSQEP
;
A
#
# COMPACT_ATOMS: atom_id res chain seq x y z
N MET A 1 -12.39 -41.71 -8.12
CA MET A 1 -11.84 -40.71 -9.06
C MET A 1 -11.87 -39.36 -8.37
N ALA A 2 -10.85 -39.08 -7.57
CA ALA A 2 -10.71 -37.79 -6.90
C ALA A 2 -10.15 -36.80 -7.92
N SER A 3 -10.91 -35.77 -8.27
CA SER A 3 -10.41 -34.65 -9.07
C SER A 3 -9.41 -33.88 -8.22
N GLU A 4 -8.13 -34.04 -8.54
CA GLU A 4 -7.06 -33.17 -8.07
C GLU A 4 -7.28 -31.79 -8.66
N THR A 5 -7.87 -30.88 -7.88
CA THR A 5 -7.92 -29.47 -8.23
C THR A 5 -6.51 -28.91 -8.08
N THR A 6 -5.74 -28.89 -9.16
CA THR A 6 -4.48 -28.15 -9.22
C THR A 6 -4.80 -26.67 -9.03
N GLN A 7 -4.74 -26.18 -7.78
CA GLN A 7 -4.69 -24.75 -7.51
C GLN A 7 -3.38 -24.23 -8.10
N GLN A 8 -3.45 -23.67 -9.30
CA GLN A 8 -2.34 -22.92 -9.86
C GLN A 8 -2.08 -21.74 -8.91
N LEU A 9 -1.05 -21.87 -8.07
CA LEU A 9 -0.55 -20.82 -7.18
C LEU A 9 0.09 -19.74 -8.05
N HIS A 10 -0.74 -18.88 -8.64
CA HIS A 10 -0.26 -17.64 -9.21
C HIS A 10 0.34 -16.80 -8.08
N PRO A 11 1.54 -16.22 -8.26
CA PRO A 11 2.11 -15.31 -7.29
C PRO A 11 1.12 -14.18 -6.98
N PRO A 12 1.02 -13.73 -5.70
CA PRO A 12 0.21 -12.57 -5.34
C PRO A 12 0.52 -11.37 -6.23
N LEU A 13 -0.50 -10.70 -6.75
CA LEU A 13 -0.33 -9.48 -7.54
C LEU A 13 0.27 -8.38 -6.66
N HIS A 14 1.33 -7.73 -7.13
CA HIS A 14 1.96 -6.62 -6.41
C HIS A 14 1.56 -5.28 -7.03
N PHE A 15 0.89 -4.44 -6.26
CA PHE A 15 0.51 -3.09 -6.66
C PHE A 15 1.38 -2.04 -5.98
N VAL A 16 1.81 -1.05 -6.76
CA VAL A 16 2.52 0.13 -6.26
C VAL A 16 1.59 1.33 -6.38
N LEU A 17 1.34 2.00 -5.26
CA LEU A 17 0.46 3.15 -5.16
C LEU A 17 1.29 4.40 -4.86
N PHE A 18 1.20 5.40 -5.73
CA PHE A 18 1.84 6.70 -5.56
C PHE A 18 0.76 7.80 -5.49
N PRO A 19 0.15 8.02 -4.31
CA PRO A 19 -0.90 9.01 -4.13
C PRO A 19 -0.39 10.43 -4.33
N PHE A 20 -1.28 11.34 -4.73
CA PHE A 20 -1.00 12.77 -4.56
C PHE A 20 -1.01 13.11 -3.06
N MET A 21 -0.07 13.94 -2.61
CA MET A 21 0.22 14.16 -1.18
C MET A 21 -0.72 15.19 -0.53
N ALA A 22 -2.02 15.06 -0.80
CA ALA A 22 -3.09 15.85 -0.19
C ALA A 22 -4.11 14.91 0.46
N GLN A 23 -4.80 15.41 1.50
CA GLN A 23 -5.73 14.60 2.30
C GLN A 23 -6.81 13.93 1.44
N GLY A 24 -7.36 14.64 0.45
CA GLY A 24 -8.37 14.13 -0.47
C GLY A 24 -7.90 13.00 -1.40
N HIS A 25 -6.59 12.74 -1.47
CA HIS A 25 -6.01 11.65 -2.27
C HIS A 25 -5.42 10.56 -1.38
N MET A 26 -4.75 10.93 -0.27
CA MET A 26 -4.14 9.97 0.65
C MET A 26 -5.15 9.03 1.29
N ILE A 27 -6.29 9.55 1.76
CA ILE A 27 -7.32 8.72 2.42
C ILE A 27 -7.90 7.69 1.43
N PRO A 28 -8.41 8.09 0.25
CA PRO A 28 -8.94 7.12 -0.72
C PRO A 28 -7.90 6.10 -1.18
N MET A 29 -6.65 6.51 -1.36
CA MET A 29 -5.59 5.61 -1.82
C MET A 29 -5.23 4.56 -0.76
N VAL A 30 -5.30 4.91 0.53
CA VAL A 30 -5.17 3.93 1.61
C VAL A 30 -6.37 2.97 1.66
N ASP A 31 -7.58 3.43 1.39
CA ASP A 31 -8.75 2.56 1.33
C ASP A 31 -8.67 1.59 0.14
N ILE A 32 -8.21 2.05 -1.02
CA ILE A 32 -7.90 1.21 -2.18
C ILE A 32 -6.82 0.17 -1.83
N ALA A 33 -5.75 0.58 -1.15
CA ALA A 33 -4.69 -0.33 -0.70
C ALA A 33 -5.27 -1.47 0.15
N ARG A 34 -6.13 -1.15 1.11
CA ARG A 34 -6.79 -2.18 1.94
C ARG A 34 -7.68 -3.10 1.12
N LEU A 35 -8.44 -2.55 0.17
CA LEU A 35 -9.32 -3.34 -0.68
C LEU A 35 -8.51 -4.34 -1.49
N LEU A 36 -7.46 -3.89 -2.18
CA LEU A 36 -6.59 -4.77 -2.98
C LEU A 36 -5.88 -5.81 -2.09
N ALA A 37 -5.41 -5.42 -0.92
CA ALA A 37 -4.74 -6.33 0.01
C ALA A 37 -5.66 -7.42 0.56
N ARG A 38 -6.94 -7.11 0.80
CA ARG A 38 -7.95 -8.11 1.19
C ARG A 38 -8.25 -9.14 0.10
N HIS A 39 -7.98 -8.81 -1.16
CA HIS A 39 -8.13 -9.73 -2.29
C HIS A 39 -6.82 -10.46 -2.64
N GLY A 40 -5.87 -10.50 -1.71
CA GLY A 40 -4.61 -11.22 -1.87
C GLY A 40 -3.53 -10.44 -2.62
N GLY A 41 -3.69 -9.14 -2.84
CA GLY A 41 -2.64 -8.29 -3.40
C GLY A 41 -1.59 -7.90 -2.35
N ILE A 42 -0.32 -7.84 -2.75
CA ILE A 42 0.73 -7.17 -1.97
C ILE A 42 0.73 -5.70 -2.39
N ILE A 43 0.73 -4.77 -1.44
CA ILE A 43 0.63 -3.34 -1.76
C ILE A 43 1.86 -2.60 -1.24
N THR A 44 2.41 -1.70 -2.05
CA THR A 44 3.41 -0.74 -1.60
C THR A 44 2.90 0.68 -1.83
N ILE A 45 2.80 1.47 -0.77
CA ILE A 45 2.48 2.90 -0.86
C ILE A 45 3.80 3.67 -0.84
N ILE A 46 4.02 4.50 -1.84
CA ILE A 46 5.19 5.37 -1.94
C ILE A 46 4.80 6.78 -1.50
N THR A 47 5.57 7.37 -0.60
CA THR A 47 5.41 8.76 -0.17
C THR A 47 6.75 9.40 0.16
N THR A 48 6.77 10.61 0.70
CA THR A 48 7.99 11.25 1.21
C THR A 48 7.97 11.27 2.74
N PRO A 49 9.13 11.36 3.43
CA PRO A 49 9.17 11.39 4.90
C PRO A 49 8.28 12.45 5.53
N HIS A 50 8.24 13.65 4.93
CA HIS A 50 7.38 14.74 5.39
C HIS A 50 5.88 14.36 5.32
N ASN A 51 5.46 13.71 4.23
CA ASN A 51 4.07 13.32 4.05
C ASN A 51 3.72 12.06 4.85
N ALA A 52 4.66 11.14 5.06
CA ALA A 52 4.50 10.02 5.98
C ALA A 52 4.21 10.51 7.40
N ALA A 53 4.96 11.50 7.89
CA ALA A 53 4.71 12.13 9.18
C ALA A 53 3.34 12.84 9.22
N ARG A 54 3.01 13.60 8.17
CA ARG A 54 1.72 14.33 8.07
C ARG A 54 0.50 13.41 8.08
N PHE A 55 0.58 12.27 7.40
CA PHE A 55 -0.53 11.32 7.25
C PHE A 55 -0.37 10.05 8.10
N LYS A 56 0.50 10.10 9.13
CA LYS A 56 0.86 8.97 10.00
C LYS A 56 -0.35 8.19 10.48
N ASN A 57 -1.37 8.87 11.00
CA ASN A 57 -2.59 8.22 11.51
C ASN A 57 -3.32 7.39 10.44
N VAL A 58 -3.35 7.85 9.18
CA VAL A 58 -4.03 7.13 8.10
C VAL A 58 -3.21 5.90 7.68
N LEU A 59 -1.90 6.07 7.56
CA LEU A 59 -0.95 5.02 7.17
C LEU A 59 -0.81 3.94 8.26
N ASP A 60 -0.69 4.34 9.53
CA ASP A 60 -0.60 3.42 10.68
C ASP A 60 -1.82 2.52 10.76
N ARG A 61 -3.03 3.08 10.60
CA ARG A 61 -4.24 2.26 10.58
C ARG A 61 -4.19 1.22 9.47
N ALA A 62 -3.53 1.49 8.35
CA ALA A 62 -3.42 0.56 7.21
C ALA A 62 -2.47 -0.58 7.58
N ILE A 63 -1.30 -0.24 8.10
CA ILE A 63 -0.27 -1.20 8.53
C ILE A 63 -0.78 -2.08 9.68
N GLN A 64 -1.45 -1.49 10.68
CA GLN A 64 -2.01 -2.19 11.84
C GLN A 64 -3.19 -3.11 11.50
N SER A 65 -3.69 -3.10 10.27
CA SER A 65 -4.79 -3.98 9.87
C SER A 65 -4.36 -5.43 9.57
N GLY A 66 -3.07 -5.74 9.68
CA GLY A 66 -2.54 -7.08 9.39
C GLY A 66 -2.55 -7.43 7.89
N LEU A 67 -2.85 -6.46 7.03
CA LEU A 67 -2.83 -6.61 5.58
C LEU A 67 -1.41 -6.43 5.04
N PRO A 68 -1.03 -7.08 3.91
CA PRO A 68 0.29 -6.94 3.29
C PRO A 68 0.48 -5.57 2.61
N ILE A 69 0.56 -4.51 3.42
CA ILE A 69 0.73 -3.12 2.98
C ILE A 69 2.09 -2.61 3.48
N ASN A 70 2.96 -2.30 2.54
CA ASN A 70 4.28 -1.73 2.78
C ASN A 70 4.25 -0.22 2.56
N LEU A 71 5.01 0.52 3.35
CA LEU A 71 5.23 1.96 3.17
C LEU A 71 6.68 2.18 2.77
N VAL A 72 6.90 2.91 1.68
CA VAL A 72 8.22 3.31 1.21
C VAL A 72 8.30 4.84 1.22
N GLU A 73 9.25 5.36 1.99
CA GLU A 73 9.54 6.78 2.05
C GLU A 73 10.70 7.12 1.11
N VAL A 74 10.45 8.01 0.15
CA VAL A 74 11.43 8.48 -0.82
C VAL A 74 11.83 9.91 -0.49
N LYS A 75 13.14 10.16 -0.40
CA LYS A 75 13.68 11.51 -0.23
C LYS A 75 13.50 12.26 -1.54
N PHE A 76 12.77 13.37 -1.50
CA PHE A 76 12.58 14.23 -2.67
C PHE A 76 13.73 15.26 -2.75
N PRO A 77 14.39 15.44 -3.90
CA PRO A 77 15.62 16.24 -4.01
C PRO A 77 15.37 17.75 -3.88
N SER A 78 14.13 18.22 -3.92
CA SER A 78 13.80 19.64 -3.71
C SER A 78 14.01 20.14 -2.27
N GLN A 79 14.64 19.33 -1.42
CA GLN A 79 15.05 19.63 -0.05
C GLN A 79 16.56 19.34 0.15
N GLU A 80 17.34 19.18 -0.93
CA GLU A 80 18.80 19.24 -0.82
C GLU A 80 19.19 20.68 -0.40
N PRO A 81 19.99 20.84 0.66
CA PRO A 81 20.43 22.14 1.14
C PRO A 81 21.35 22.87 0.15
#